data_AF-A0A330HB46-F1
#
_entry.id   AF-A0A330HB46-F1
#
_cell.length_a   1.000
_cell.length_b   1.000
_cell.length_c   1.000
_cell.angle_alpha   90.00
_cell.angle_beta   90.00
_cell.angle_gamma   90.00
#
_symmetry.space_group_name_H-M   'P 1'
#
loop_
_entity.id
_entity.type
_entity.pdbx_description
1 polymer ?
#
loop_
_entity_poly.entity_id
_entity_poly.type
_entity_poly.pdbx_seq_one_letter_code
_entity_poly.pdbx_strand_id
1 'polypeptide(L)' 'MNIHKNARLTPLRREEMALAVIEGGFSKAHAARTYGVSAKIVARWVERYKAEGSKGMADRSSRPTVMPGL' A
#
# COMPACT_ATOMS: atom_id res chain seq x y z
N MET A 1 -3.38 -16.75 5.86
CA MET A 1 -3.32 -15.33 6.29
C MET A 1 -2.05 -15.12 7.08
N ASN A 2 -0.91 -14.85 6.42
CA ASN A 2 0.35 -14.53 7.10
C ASN A 2 0.56 -13.02 6.96
N ILE A 3 -0.02 -12.27 7.89
CA ILE A 3 0.32 -10.86 8.06
C ILE A 3 1.78 -10.86 8.52
N HIS A 4 2.72 -10.62 7.60
CA HIS A 4 4.12 -10.45 7.96
C HIS A 4 4.23 -9.42 9.07
N LYS A 5 5.12 -9.61 10.05
CA LYS A 5 5.36 -8.63 11.15
C LYS A 5 5.67 -7.21 10.65
N ASN A 6 6.05 -7.07 9.38
CA ASN A 6 6.32 -5.80 8.70
C ASN A 6 5.10 -5.15 8.02
N ALA A 7 3.95 -5.83 7.93
CA ALA A 7 2.70 -5.30 7.40
C ALA A 7 1.95 -4.50 8.49
N ARG A 8 2.62 -3.49 9.06
CA ARG A 8 2.05 -2.64 10.12
C ARG A 8 0.85 -1.80 9.67
N LEU A 9 0.64 -1.65 8.37
CA LEU A 9 -0.48 -0.91 7.81
C LEU A 9 -1.63 -1.86 7.43
N THR A 10 -2.77 -1.67 8.09
CA THR A 10 -4.05 -2.26 7.67
C THR A 10 -4.46 -1.72 6.29
N PRO A 11 -5.29 -2.43 5.51
CA PRO A 11 -5.82 -1.94 4.23
C PRO A 11 -6.41 -0.53 4.34
N LEU A 12 -7.20 -0.28 5.38
CA LEU A 12 -7.78 1.03 5.67
C LEU A 12 -6.71 2.13 5.80
N ARG A 13 -5.65 1.88 6.56
CA ARG A 13 -4.57 2.87 6.72
C ARG A 13 -3.77 3.12 5.43
N ARG A 14 -3.74 2.16 4.51
CA ARG A 14 -3.13 2.35 3.17
C ARG A 14 -3.99 3.22 2.28
N GLU A 15 -5.31 3.06 2.41
CA GLU A 15 -6.31 3.88 1.74
C GLU A 15 -6.23 5.34 2.20
N GLU A 16 -6.27 5.58 3.52
CA GLU A 16 -6.13 6.93 4.10
C GLU A 16 -4.83 7.61 3.63
N MET A 17 -3.72 6.86 3.60
CA MET A 17 -2.45 7.37 3.11
C MET A 17 -2.50 7.75 1.63
N ALA A 18 -3.14 6.94 0.79
CA ALA A 18 -3.25 7.22 -0.64
C ALA A 18 -4.14 8.43 -0.90
N LEU A 19 -5.29 8.53 -0.23
CA LEU A 19 -6.21 9.66 -0.30
C LEU A 19 -5.54 10.96 0.14
N ALA A 20 -4.85 10.97 1.28
CA ALA A 20 -4.14 12.15 1.76
C ALA A 20 -3.11 12.70 0.75
N VAL A 21 -2.50 11.83 -0.06
CA VAL A 21 -1.57 12.26 -1.13
C VAL A 21 -2.31 12.69 -2.39
N ILE A 22 -3.41 12.02 -2.77
CA ILE A 22 -4.19 12.31 -3.98
C ILE A 22 -4.95 13.63 -3.84
N GLU A 23 -5.54 13.88 -2.67
CA GLU A 23 -6.26 15.11 -2.35
C GLU A 23 -5.32 16.32 -2.16
N GLY A 24 -4.00 16.11 -2.28
CA GLY A 24 -2.99 17.16 -2.16
C GLY A 24 -2.66 17.55 -0.71
N GLY A 25 -3.26 16.88 0.28
CA GLY A 25 -3.01 17.12 1.70
C GLY A 25 -1.58 16.82 2.13
N PHE A 26 -0.94 15.80 1.54
CA PHE A 26 0.44 15.41 1.81
C PHE A 26 1.29 15.20 0.55
N SER A 27 2.56 15.59 0.62
CA SER A 27 3.57 15.07 -0.31
C SER A 27 3.90 13.61 0.02
N LYS A 28 4.40 12.85 -0.98
CA LYS A 28 4.81 11.44 -0.78
C LYS A 28 5.83 11.27 0.35
N ALA A 29 6.73 12.24 0.54
CA ALA A 29 7.72 12.23 1.62
C ALA A 29 7.12 12.56 2.99
N HIS A 30 6.09 13.42 3.04
CA HIS A 30 5.36 13.68 4.28
C HIS A 30 4.58 12.44 4.71
N ALA A 31 3.78 11.87 3.80
CA ALA A 31 3.04 10.64 4.05
C ALA A 31 3.96 9.47 4.48
N ALA A 32 5.12 9.32 3.85
CA ALA A 32 6.10 8.31 4.23
C ALA A 32 6.47 8.37 5.72
N ARG A 33 6.74 9.58 6.23
CA ARG A 33 7.06 9.80 7.65
C ARG A 33 5.87 9.53 8.55
N THR A 34 4.69 10.05 8.20
CA THR A 34 3.45 9.88 9.00
C THR A 34 3.03 8.43 9.15
N TYR A 35 3.17 7.63 8.08
CA TYR A 35 2.73 6.24 8.04
C TYR A 35 3.86 5.23 8.30
N GLY A 36 5.09 5.71 8.54
CA GLY A 36 6.24 4.85 8.88
C GLY A 36 6.69 3.93 7.74
N VAL A 37 6.59 4.39 6.49
CA VAL A 37 6.96 3.65 5.28
C VAL A 37 7.89 4.48 4.40
N SER A 38 8.50 3.87 3.38
CA SER A 38 9.30 4.63 2.42
C SER A 38 8.41 5.34 1.39
N ALA A 39 8.88 6.46 0.83
CA ALA A 39 8.16 7.20 -0.21
C ALA A 39 7.86 6.35 -1.47
N LYS A 40 8.69 5.33 -1.75
CA LYS A 40 8.45 4.34 -2.80
C LYS A 40 7.20 3.49 -2.52
N ILE A 41 6.99 3.09 -1.26
CA ILE A 41 5.80 2.35 -0.84
C ILE A 41 4.56 3.25 -0.91
N VAL A 42 4.67 4.51 -0.48
CA VAL A 42 3.59 5.49 -0.65
C VAL A 42 3.20 5.61 -2.12
N ALA A 43 4.16 5.81 -3.02
CA ALA A 43 3.91 5.92 -4.45
C ALA A 43 3.19 4.68 -5.01
N ARG A 44 3.64 3.48 -4.63
CA ARG A 44 2.98 2.22 -5.04
C ARG A 44 1.52 2.17 -4.60
N TRP A 45 1.21 2.55 -3.37
CA TRP A 45 -0.16 2.53 -2.86
C TRP A 45 -1.04 3.60 -3.52
N VAL A 46 -0.51 4.79 -3.77
CA VAL A 46 -1.20 5.85 -4.52
C VAL A 46 -1.59 5.38 -5.92
N GLU A 47 -0.64 4.81 -6.66
CA GLU A 47 -0.91 4.32 -8.02
C GLU A 47 -1.91 3.16 -8.01
N ARG A 48 -1.83 2.28 -7.02
CA ARG A 48 -2.80 1.19 -6.87
C ARG A 48 -4.19 1.69 -6.51
N TYR A 49 -4.31 2.72 -5.66
CA TYR A 49 -5.60 3.35 -5.36
C TYR A 49 -6.22 3.95 -6.62
N LYS A 50 -5.43 4.63 -7.44
CA LYS A 50 -5.92 5.22 -8.70
C LYS A 50 -6.43 4.15 -9.68
N ALA A 51 -5.79 2.99 -9.71
CA ALA A 51 -6.15 1.90 -10.61
C ALA A 51 -7.39 1.11 -10.15
N GLU A 52 -7.51 0.83 -8.84
CA GLU A 52 -8.45 -0.17 -8.32
C GLU A 52 -9.32 0.34 -7.15
N GLY A 53 -9.11 1.58 -6.71
CA GLY A 53 -9.77 2.16 -5.53
C GLY A 53 -9.46 1.38 -4.25
N SER A 54 -10.41 1.36 -3.32
CA SER A 54 -10.32 0.66 -2.03
C SER A 54 -10.04 -0.85 -2.20
N LYS A 55 -10.51 -1.47 -3.30
CA LYS A 55 -10.25 -2.89 -3.59
C LYS A 55 -8.76 -3.19 -3.76
N GLY A 56 -7.98 -2.23 -4.24
CA GLY A 56 -6.53 -2.36 -4.37
C GLY A 56 -5.77 -2.39 -3.03
N MET A 57 -6.39 -1.96 -1.94
CA MET A 57 -5.72 -1.82 -0.64
C MET A 57 -5.64 -3.11 0.17
N ALA A 58 -6.42 -4.12 -0.22
CA ALA A 58 -6.35 -5.46 0.33
C ALA A 58 -4.95 -6.07 0.15
N ASP A 59 -4.57 -6.94 1.08
CA ASP A 59 -3.35 -7.73 0.94
C ASP A 59 -3.49 -8.64 -0.29
N ARG A 60 -2.62 -8.43 -1.29
CA ARG A 60 -2.43 -9.44 -2.32
C ARG A 60 -1.40 -10.41 -1.82
N SER A 61 -1.73 -11.69 -1.93
CA SER A 61 -0.76 -12.73 -1.68
C SER A 61 0.49 -12.43 -2.51
N SER A 62 1.64 -12.28 -1.85
CA SER A 62 2.94 -12.20 -2.53
C SER A 62 3.37 -13.54 -3.12
N ARG A 63 2.49 -14.56 -3.03
CA ARG A 63 2.74 -15.88 -3.57
C ARG A 63 2.86 -15.78 -5.10
N PRO A 64 3.92 -16.32 -5.69
CA PRO A 64 4.01 -16.40 -7.14
C PRO A 64 2.85 -17.23 -7.67
N THR A 65 2.20 -16.74 -8.73
CA THR A 65 1.08 -17.42 -9.41
C THR A 65 1.48 -18.78 -9.99
N VAL A 66 2.78 -18.96 -10.27
CA VAL A 66 3.35 -20.22 -10.74
C VAL A 66 4.45 -20.61 -9.76
N MET A 67 4.26 -21.75 -9.10
CA MET A 67 5.36 -22.44 -8.44
C MET A 67 6.03 -23.32 -9.52
N PRO A 68 7.28 -23.07 -9.92
CA PRO A 68 7.99 -24.01 -10.77
C PRO A 68 8.38 -25.20 -9.91
N GLY A 69 7.66 -26.32 -10.04
CA GLY A 69 8.01 -27.57 -9.37
C GLY A 69 6.82 -28.46 -9.06
N LEU A 70 6.31 -29.17 -10.07
CA LEU A 70 5.93 -30.58 -9.93
C LEU A 70 6.35 -31.32 -11.20
#